data_AF-A0A256YVS1-F1
#
_entry.id   AF-A0A256YVS1-F1
#
_cell.length_a   1.000
_cell.length_b   1.000
_cell.length_c   1.000
_cell.angle_alpha   90.00
_cell.angle_beta   90.00
_cell.angle_gamma   90.00
#
_symmetry.space_group_name_H-M   'P 1'
#
loop_
_entity.id
_entity.type
_entity.pdbx_description
1 polymer ?
#
loop_
_entity_poly.entity_id
_entity_poly.type
_entity_poly.pdbx_seq_one_letter_code
_entity_poly.pdbx_strand_id
1 'polypeptide(L)'
;LVYIYGNNMDGKFRRKLEKLIWSLGITDAEIITPDDHSCAASIKESPYDIVSECRSLVNAVRKALTSAINNEVRAKYSTLEVVIKNVKFVGHKIFDIAYSVQGVAKVAERMLMLALALLNLLPILFLFIK
;
A
#
# COMPACT_ATOMS: atom_id res chain seq x y z
N LEU A 1 8.16 -18.72 -9.11
CA LEU A 1 7.34 -17.65 -8.48
C LEU A 1 8.28 -16.56 -7.99
N VAL A 2 8.01 -15.29 -8.32
CA VAL A 2 8.68 -14.13 -7.75
C VAL A 2 7.65 -13.32 -6.97
N TYR A 3 7.72 -13.38 -5.65
CA TYR A 3 6.84 -12.63 -4.76
C TYR A 3 7.45 -11.26 -4.47
N ILE A 4 6.75 -10.19 -4.83
CA ILE A 4 7.17 -8.81 -4.55
C ILE A 4 6.18 -8.18 -3.60
N TYR A 5 6.66 -7.83 -2.43
CA TYR A 5 5.90 -7.12 -1.41
C TYR A 5 5.58 -5.69 -1.89
N GLY A 6 4.30 -5.37 -2.01
CA GLY A 6 3.79 -4.09 -2.47
C GLY A 6 2.38 -4.17 -3.04
N ASN A 7 1.85 -3.01 -3.44
CA ASN A 7 0.60 -2.90 -4.18
C ASN A 7 0.74 -3.51 -5.60
N ASN A 8 -0.29 -3.37 -6.44
CA ASN A 8 -0.22 -3.75 -7.85
C ASN A 8 1.04 -3.19 -8.56
N MET A 9 1.52 -3.91 -9.57
CA MET A 9 2.74 -3.58 -10.32
C MET A 9 2.46 -2.85 -11.64
N ASP A 10 3.34 -1.92 -12.01
CA ASP A 10 3.36 -1.35 -13.36
C ASP A 10 3.59 -2.42 -14.45
N GLY A 11 2.72 -2.46 -15.46
CA GLY A 11 2.78 -3.50 -16.50
C GLY A 11 4.01 -3.43 -17.42
N LYS A 12 4.61 -2.25 -17.63
CA LYS A 12 5.86 -2.15 -18.40
C LYS A 12 7.02 -2.70 -17.59
N PHE A 13 7.07 -2.40 -16.30
CA PHE A 13 8.07 -2.91 -15.39
C PHE A 13 7.94 -4.43 -15.18
N ARG A 14 6.72 -4.96 -15.06
CA ARG A 14 6.47 -6.42 -15.03
C ARG A 14 7.13 -7.13 -16.21
N ARG A 15 6.90 -6.64 -17.44
CA ARG A 15 7.53 -7.21 -18.66
C ARG A 15 9.06 -7.13 -18.66
N LYS A 16 9.63 -6.08 -18.06
CA LYS A 16 11.10 -5.98 -17.91
C LYS A 16 11.62 -7.06 -16.94
N LEU A 17 10.92 -7.29 -15.83
CA LEU A 17 11.27 -8.35 -14.88
C LEU A 17 11.09 -9.75 -15.49
N GLU A 18 10.03 -9.99 -16.25
CA GLU A 18 9.83 -11.25 -16.99
C GLU A 18 11.01 -11.53 -17.93
N LYS A 19 11.44 -10.55 -18.72
CA LYS A 19 12.62 -10.68 -19.59
C LYS A 19 13.90 -10.98 -18.80
N LEU A 20 14.07 -10.34 -17.64
CA LEU A 20 15.20 -10.64 -16.74
C LEU A 20 15.14 -12.08 -16.25
N ILE A 21 13.97 -12.56 -15.83
CA ILE A 21 13.78 -13.94 -15.35
C ILE A 21 14.07 -14.94 -16.48
N TRP A 22 13.53 -14.70 -17.68
CA TRP A 22 13.80 -15.53 -18.86
C TRP A 22 15.28 -15.57 -19.23
N SER A 23 16.00 -14.45 -19.08
CA SER A 23 17.46 -14.41 -19.32
C SER A 23 18.27 -15.29 -18.36
N LEU A 24 17.69 -15.70 -17.23
CA LEU A 24 18.28 -16.62 -16.27
C LEU A 24 17.88 -18.09 -16.51
N GLY A 25 17.20 -18.39 -17.63
CA GLY A 25 16.80 -19.75 -18.01
C GLY A 25 15.49 -20.24 -17.40
N ILE A 26 14.78 -19.40 -16.65
CA ILE A 26 13.48 -19.75 -16.05
C ILE A 26 12.39 -19.35 -17.06
N THR A 27 11.73 -20.31 -17.69
CA THR A 27 10.73 -20.06 -18.74
C THR A 27 9.30 -19.89 -18.23
N ASP A 28 8.98 -20.55 -17.11
CA ASP A 28 7.67 -20.48 -16.45
C ASP A 28 7.80 -19.74 -15.12
N ALA A 29 7.44 -18.46 -15.12
CA ALA A 29 7.56 -17.60 -13.96
C ALA A 29 6.36 -16.68 -13.81
N GLU A 30 5.72 -16.76 -12.66
CA GLU A 30 4.71 -15.80 -12.24
C GLU A 30 5.32 -14.76 -11.29
N ILE A 31 5.06 -13.48 -11.58
CA ILE A 31 5.38 -12.35 -10.72
C ILE A 31 4.12 -11.95 -9.97
N ILE A 32 4.16 -12.04 -8.64
CA ILE A 32 3.00 -11.82 -7.77
C ILE A 32 3.24 -10.58 -6.92
N THR A 33 2.26 -9.69 -6.93
CA THR A 33 2.09 -8.64 -5.93
C THR A 33 0.82 -8.91 -5.12
N PRO A 34 0.91 -9.01 -3.78
CA PRO A 34 -0.21 -9.36 -2.89
C PRO A 34 -1.22 -8.22 -2.68
N ASP A 35 -0.99 -7.06 -3.29
CA ASP A 35 -1.71 -5.81 -3.03
C ASP A 35 -1.63 -5.38 -1.55
N ASP A 36 -0.42 -5.44 -1.02
CA ASP A 36 -0.18 -5.13 0.40
C ASP A 36 -0.36 -3.62 0.64
N HIS A 37 -1.52 -3.24 1.18
CA HIS A 37 -1.81 -1.90 1.70
C HIS A 37 -1.12 -1.63 3.04
N SER A 38 0.14 -1.99 3.12
CA SER A 38 0.95 -1.68 4.29
C SER A 38 1.10 -0.17 4.32
N CYS A 39 0.46 0.47 5.29
CA CYS A 39 0.61 1.88 5.64
C CYS A 39 2.07 2.14 6.06
N ALA A 40 3.00 2.05 5.13
CA ALA A 40 4.17 2.89 5.19
C ALA A 40 3.61 4.31 5.12
N ALA A 41 3.75 5.08 6.19
CA ALA A 41 3.46 6.50 6.22
C ALA A 41 4.35 7.19 5.17
N SER A 42 3.93 7.09 3.92
CA SER A 42 4.57 7.65 2.77
C SER A 42 4.21 9.12 2.79
N ILE A 43 5.24 9.97 2.90
CA ILE A 43 5.12 11.42 2.73
C ILE A 43 4.76 11.77 1.27
N LYS A 44 4.80 10.79 0.34
CA LYS A 44 4.33 11.02 -1.03
C LYS A 44 2.82 11.25 -1.03
N GLU A 45 2.42 12.23 -1.82
CA GLU A 45 1.06 12.78 -1.97
C GLU A 45 0.00 11.79 -2.46
N SER A 46 0.37 10.57 -2.89
CA SER A 46 -0.58 9.57 -3.37
C SER A 46 -0.93 8.57 -2.27
N PRO A 47 -2.23 8.36 -1.97
CA PRO A 47 -2.68 7.35 -1.01
C PRO A 47 -2.43 5.90 -1.49
N TYR A 48 -1.98 5.73 -2.74
CA TYR A 48 -1.71 4.45 -3.36
C TYR A 48 -0.50 4.57 -4.30
N ASP A 49 0.55 3.79 -4.05
CA ASP A 49 1.77 3.76 -4.87
C ASP A 49 1.97 2.33 -5.41
N ILE A 50 2.03 2.20 -6.74
CA ILE A 50 2.23 0.91 -7.41
C ILE A 50 3.71 0.52 -7.40
N VAL A 51 4.00 -0.76 -7.54
CA VAL A 51 5.38 -1.21 -7.72
C VAL A 51 5.89 -0.75 -9.09
N SER A 52 6.73 0.28 -9.07
CA SER A 52 7.36 0.86 -10.25
C SER A 52 8.82 0.44 -10.39
N GLU A 53 9.42 0.73 -11.54
CA GLU A 53 10.82 0.42 -11.81
C GLU A 53 11.76 1.05 -10.79
N CYS A 54 12.52 0.19 -10.13
CA CYS A 54 13.49 0.61 -9.12
C CYS A 54 14.73 -0.27 -9.21
N ARG A 55 15.92 0.35 -9.32
CA ARG A 55 17.18 -0.37 -9.50
C ARG A 55 17.48 -1.30 -8.33
N SER A 56 17.15 -0.90 -7.10
CA SER A 56 17.34 -1.75 -5.91
C SER A 56 16.44 -2.99 -5.97
N LEU A 57 15.18 -2.83 -6.38
CA LEU A 57 14.25 -3.95 -6.54
C LEU A 57 14.71 -4.92 -7.64
N VAL A 58 15.14 -4.42 -8.80
CA VAL A 58 15.68 -5.25 -9.88
C VAL A 58 16.90 -6.07 -9.40
N ASN A 59 17.80 -5.43 -8.65
CA ASN A 59 18.96 -6.11 -8.07
C ASN A 59 18.57 -7.14 -7.01
N ALA A 60 17.57 -6.85 -6.19
CA ALA A 60 17.05 -7.77 -5.18
C ALA A 60 16.42 -9.01 -5.83
N VAL A 61 15.59 -8.81 -6.86
CA VAL A 61 15.01 -9.90 -7.66
C VAL A 61 16.11 -10.75 -8.28
N ARG A 62 17.12 -10.13 -8.92
CA ARG A 62 18.25 -10.87 -9.50
C ARG A 62 18.99 -11.70 -8.46
N LYS A 63 19.32 -11.11 -7.30
CA LYS A 63 19.99 -11.84 -6.21
C LYS A 63 19.15 -13.01 -5.69
N ALA A 64 17.85 -12.79 -5.48
CA ALA A 64 16.95 -13.83 -5.02
C ALA A 64 16.85 -14.99 -6.02
N LEU A 65 16.74 -14.70 -7.32
CA LEU A 65 16.71 -15.70 -8.37
C LEU A 65 18.03 -16.48 -8.45
N THR A 66 19.17 -15.80 -8.49
CA THR A 66 20.48 -16.48 -8.49
C THR A 66 20.65 -17.36 -7.25
N SER A 67 20.23 -16.88 -6.08
CA SER A 67 20.26 -17.69 -4.85
C SER A 67 19.34 -18.90 -4.94
N ALA A 68 18.13 -18.75 -5.49
CA ALA A 68 17.16 -19.85 -5.62
C ALA A 68 17.68 -20.94 -6.59
N ILE A 69 18.24 -20.53 -7.72
CA ILE A 69 18.85 -21.44 -8.71
C ILE A 69 20.04 -22.19 -8.07
N ASN A 70 20.93 -21.48 -7.38
CA ASN A 70 22.12 -22.10 -6.78
C ASN A 70 21.81 -23.04 -5.61
N ASN A 71 20.62 -22.93 -5.02
CA ASN A 71 20.18 -23.76 -3.90
C ASN A 71 19.02 -24.70 -4.31
N GLU A 72 18.88 -24.97 -5.61
CA GLU A 72 17.87 -25.90 -6.10
C GLU A 72 18.15 -27.32 -5.58
N VAL A 73 17.14 -27.92 -4.96
CA VAL A 73 17.21 -29.29 -4.43
C VAL A 73 15.96 -30.05 -4.82
N ARG A 74 16.09 -31.37 -4.92
CA ARG A 74 14.95 -32.25 -5.22
C ARG A 74 13.95 -32.20 -4.06
N ALA A 75 12.74 -31.73 -4.34
CA ALA A 75 11.66 -31.63 -3.38
C ALA A 75 10.45 -32.46 -3.81
N LYS A 76 9.63 -32.87 -2.83
CA LYS A 76 8.26 -33.34 -3.04
C LYS A 76 7.32 -32.27 -2.51
N TYR A 77 6.31 -31.92 -3.29
CA TYR A 77 5.28 -30.99 -2.85
C TYR A 77 3.94 -31.72 -2.72
N SER A 78 3.09 -31.20 -1.85
CA SER A 78 1.70 -31.61 -1.69
C SER A 78 0.88 -30.34 -1.55
N THR A 79 -0.30 -30.32 -2.15
CA THR A 79 -1.24 -29.21 -2.06
C THR A 79 -2.29 -29.51 -1.00
N LEU A 80 -2.68 -28.48 -0.26
CA LEU A 80 -3.79 -28.54 0.69
C LEU A 80 -4.80 -27.47 0.31
N GLU A 81 -6.03 -27.88 0.09
CA GLU A 81 -7.14 -26.96 -0.05
C GLU A 81 -7.77 -26.73 1.33
N VAL A 82 -7.85 -25.47 1.75
CA VAL A 82 -8.47 -25.08 3.02
C VAL A 82 -9.64 -24.16 2.72
N VAL A 83 -10.86 -24.62 3.07
CA VAL A 83 -12.07 -23.80 2.99
C VAL A 83 -12.29 -23.12 4.34
N ILE A 84 -12.04 -21.82 4.40
CA ILE A 84 -12.30 -21.01 5.59
C ILE A 84 -13.76 -20.53 5.54
N LYS A 85 -14.61 -21.14 6.37
CA LYS A 85 -16.03 -20.74 6.51
C LYS A 85 -16.18 -19.58 7.50
N ASN A 86 -17.26 -18.83 7.37
CA ASN A 86 -17.64 -17.75 8.30
C ASN A 86 -16.59 -16.63 8.43
N VAL A 87 -15.87 -16.33 7.35
CA VAL A 87 -14.97 -15.16 7.33
C VAL A 87 -15.81 -13.90 7.52
N LYS A 88 -15.48 -13.13 8.57
CA LYS A 88 -16.12 -11.83 8.81
C LYS A 88 -15.63 -10.84 7.76
N PHE A 89 -16.43 -10.59 6.74
CA PHE A 89 -16.12 -9.62 5.70
C PHE A 89 -16.57 -8.22 6.13
N VAL A 90 -15.61 -7.32 6.28
CA VAL A 90 -15.87 -5.90 6.51
C VAL A 90 -15.77 -5.20 5.16
N GLY A 91 -16.82 -5.34 4.33
CA GLY A 91 -16.88 -4.73 3.01
C GLY A 91 -17.12 -3.22 3.06
N HIS A 92 -18.28 -2.79 2.55
CA HIS A 92 -18.64 -1.36 2.44
C HIS A 92 -18.54 -0.56 3.74
N LYS A 93 -18.63 -1.21 4.91
CA LYS A 93 -18.53 -0.56 6.21
C LYS A 93 -17.20 0.21 6.42
N ILE A 94 -16.11 -0.21 5.77
CA ILE A 94 -14.83 0.54 5.83
C ILE A 94 -15.00 1.91 5.15
N PHE A 95 -15.68 1.96 4.01
CA PHE A 95 -15.94 3.21 3.31
C PHE A 95 -16.91 4.10 4.09
N ASP A 96 -17.95 3.53 4.71
CA ASP A 96 -18.87 4.29 5.56
C ASP A 96 -18.15 4.97 6.73
N ILE A 97 -17.21 4.26 7.37
CA ILE A 97 -16.36 4.82 8.42
C ILE A 97 -15.47 5.94 7.85
N ALA A 98 -14.83 5.72 6.70
CA ALA A 98 -13.98 6.72 6.06
C ALA A 98 -14.76 8.01 5.70
N TYR A 99 -15.95 7.89 5.11
CA TYR A 99 -16.82 9.03 4.80
C TYR A 99 -17.32 9.74 6.06
N SER A 100 -17.66 8.99 7.10
CA SER A 100 -18.07 9.56 8.39
C SER A 100 -16.95 10.37 9.03
N VAL A 101 -15.71 9.86 8.99
CA VAL A 101 -14.52 10.58 9.47
C VAL A 101 -14.29 11.86 8.68
N GLN A 102 -14.44 11.84 7.36
CA GLN A 102 -14.33 13.07 6.53
C GLN A 102 -15.39 14.11 6.91
N GLY A 103 -16.63 13.68 7.14
CA GLY A 103 -17.72 14.56 7.59
C GLY A 103 -17.40 15.21 8.94
N VAL A 104 -16.94 14.42 9.91
CA VAL A 104 -16.53 14.90 11.24
C VAL A 104 -15.34 15.85 11.14
N ALA A 105 -14.32 15.51 10.33
CA ALA A 105 -13.14 16.35 10.15
C ALA A 105 -13.49 17.74 9.63
N LYS A 106 -14.39 17.85 8.64
CA LYS A 106 -14.83 19.14 8.09
C LYS A 106 -15.59 20.00 9.11
N VAL A 107 -16.38 19.37 9.97
CA VAL A 107 -17.07 20.08 11.06
C VAL A 107 -16.06 20.54 12.12
N ALA A 108 -15.14 19.66 12.51
CA ALA A 108 -14.09 19.98 13.46
C ALA A 108 -13.20 21.14 12.98
N GLU A 109 -12.82 21.15 11.70
CA GLU A 109 -12.04 22.24 11.09
C GLU A 109 -12.77 23.59 11.15
N ARG A 110 -14.07 23.61 10.81
CA ARG A 110 -14.90 24.83 10.92
C ARG A 110 -15.03 25.32 12.37
N MET A 111 -15.26 24.40 13.30
CA MET A 111 -15.37 24.74 14.72
C MET A 111 -14.04 25.24 15.28
N LEU A 112 -12.91 24.68 14.86
CA LEU A 112 -11.58 25.15 15.23
C LEU A 112 -11.34 26.58 14.72
N MET A 113 -11.66 26.85 13.45
CA MET A 113 -11.58 28.21 12.88
C MET A 113 -12.45 29.21 13.64
N LEU A 114 -13.69 28.83 13.98
CA LEU A 114 -14.59 29.66 14.77
C LEU A 114 -14.05 29.90 16.19
N ALA A 115 -13.56 28.86 16.86
CA ALA A 115 -12.97 28.97 18.19
C ALA A 115 -11.76 29.90 18.19
N LEU A 116 -10.86 29.76 17.20
CA LEU A 116 -9.71 30.65 17.03
C LEU A 116 -10.15 32.09 16.76
N ALA A 117 -11.13 32.32 15.89
CA ALA A 117 -11.66 33.65 15.62
C ALA A 117 -12.26 34.29 16.89
N LEU A 118 -13.07 33.53 17.64
CA LEU A 118 -13.71 34.00 18.86
C LEU A 118 -12.67 34.33 19.94
N LEU A 119 -11.64 33.47 20.11
CA LEU A 119 -10.57 33.66 21.09
C LEU A 119 -9.78 34.96 20.82
N ASN A 120 -9.63 35.34 19.56
CA ASN A 120 -8.92 36.55 19.16
C ASN A 120 -9.81 37.80 19.14
N LEU A 121 -11.09 37.68 18.79
CA LEU A 121 -12.02 38.82 18.68
C LEU A 121 -12.65 39.22 20.03
N LEU A 122 -12.92 38.27 20.93
CA LEU A 122 -13.50 38.56 22.24
C LEU A 122 -12.65 39.54 23.07
N PRO A 123 -11.32 39.37 23.22
CA PRO A 123 -10.49 40.31 23.97
C PRO A 123 -10.50 41.72 23.36
N ILE A 124 -10.56 41.82 22.03
CA ILE A 124 -10.63 43.11 21.31
C ILE A 124 -11.96 43.81 21.61
N LEU A 125 -13.08 43.09 21.53
CA LEU A 125 -14.40 43.63 21.88
C LEU A 125 -14.46 44.09 23.35
N PHE A 126 -13.86 43.34 24.28
CA PHE A 126 -13.76 43.74 25.68
C PHE A 126 -12.88 44.98 25.92
N LEU A 127 -11.92 45.28 25.04
CA LEU A 127 -11.13 46.51 25.08
C LEU A 127 -11.92 47.75 24.64
N PHE A 128 -12.92 47.60 23.74
CA PHE A 128 -13.75 48.69 23.22
C PHE A 128 -15.08 48.90 23.97
N ILE A 129 -15.45 48.00 24.87
CA ILE A 129 -16.64 48.11 25.74
C ILE A 129 -16.29 48.76 27.11
N LYS A 130 -15.06 49.27 27.26
CA LYS A 130 -14.65 50.12 28.38
C LYS A 130 -14.89 51.60 28.08
#